data_AF-A0A5D4TVT5-F1
#
_entry.id   AF-A0A5D4TVT5-F1
#
_cell.length_a   1.000
_cell.length_b   1.000
_cell.length_c   1.000
_cell.angle_alpha   90.00
_cell.angle_beta   90.00
_cell.angle_gamma   90.00
#
_symmetry.space_group_name_H-M   'P 1'
#
loop_
_entity.id
_entity.type
_entity.pdbx_description
1 polymer ?
#
loop_
_entity_poly.entity_id
_entity_poly.type
_entity_poly.pdbx_seq_one_letter_code
_entity_poly.pdbx_strand_id
1 'polypeptide(L)' 'MSKKELLQRIEKKRAQLIDIVAENGLTSPQAIQFSQELDRLLNSYNSLYIKKCSPQMS' A
#
# COMPACT_ATOMS: atom_id res chain seq x y z
N MET A 1 9.30 7.80 -10.28
CA MET A 1 9.00 7.95 -8.84
C MET A 1 10.27 7.66 -8.07
N SER A 2 10.66 8.56 -7.18
CA SER A 2 11.79 8.34 -6.28
C SER A 2 11.38 7.44 -5.13
N LYS A 3 12.34 6.73 -4.52
CA LYS A 3 12.10 5.86 -3.36
C LYS A 3 11.37 6.60 -2.23
N LYS A 4 11.79 7.85 -1.98
CA LYS A 4 11.20 8.74 -0.97
C LYS A 4 9.74 9.10 -1.29
N GLU A 5 9.43 9.43 -2.53
CA GLU A 5 8.05 9.77 -2.95
C GLU A 5 7.12 8.58 -2.78
N LEU A 6 7.59 7.36 -3.09
CA LEU A 6 6.79 6.16 -2.93
C LEU A 6 6.52 5.84 -1.46
N LEU A 7 7.54 6.00 -0.59
CA LEU A 7 7.38 5.87 0.86
C LEU A 7 6.39 6.89 1.43
N GLN A 8 6.47 8.16 1.00
CA GLN A 8 5.51 9.18 1.43
C GLN A 8 4.08 8.84 1.02
N ARG A 9 3.88 8.25 -0.17
CA ARG A 9 2.56 7.80 -0.62
C ARG A 9 2.05 6.61 0.19
N ILE A 10 2.91 5.65 0.53
CA ILE A 10 2.57 4.51 1.39
C ILE A 10 2.11 5.01 2.76
N GLU A 11 2.89 5.87 3.42
CA GLU A 11 2.56 6.40 4.74
C GLU A 11 1.28 7.24 4.72
N LYS A 12 1.11 8.10 3.70
CA LYS A 12 -0.13 8.87 3.52
C LYS A 12 -1.34 7.94 3.37
N LYS A 13 -1.27 6.93 2.50
CA LYS A 13 -2.38 6.01 2.26
C LYS A 13 -2.67 5.16 3.51
N ARG A 14 -1.64 4.77 4.26
CA ARG A 14 -1.78 4.05 5.54
C ARG A 14 -2.52 4.90 6.59
N ALA A 15 -2.16 6.17 6.73
CA ALA A 15 -2.86 7.08 7.64
C ALA A 15 -4.35 7.22 7.25
N GLN A 16 -4.63 7.37 5.95
CA GLN A 16 -6.02 7.44 5.47
C GLN A 16 -6.79 6.13 5.70
N LEU A 17 -6.15 4.97 5.55
CA LEU A 17 -6.78 3.69 5.84
C LEU A 17 -7.14 3.58 7.32
N ILE A 18 -6.23 3.98 8.23
CA ILE A 18 -6.49 3.96 9.67
C ILE A 18 -7.70 4.84 10.02
N ASP A 19 -7.77 6.04 9.43
CA ASP A 19 -8.86 6.99 9.63
C ASP A 19 -10.20 6.40 9.16
N ILE A 20 -10.24 5.87 7.93
CA ILE A 20 -11.45 5.24 7.37
C ILE A 20 -11.87 4.00 8.16
N VAL A 21 -10.92 3.19 8.63
CA VAL A 21 -11.21 2.01 9.47
C VAL A 21 -11.77 2.43 10.83
N ALA A 22 -11.27 3.53 11.41
CA ALA A 22 -11.79 4.07 12.65
C ALA A 22 -13.22 4.60 12.49
N GLU A 23 -13.54 5.23 11.36
CA GLU A 23 -14.88 5.78 11.09
C GLU A 23 -15.89 4.73 10.62
N ASN A 24 -15.50 3.87 9.67
CA ASN A 24 -16.43 3.01 8.92
C ASN A 24 -16.23 1.51 9.21
N GLY A 25 -15.21 1.14 9.97
CA GLY A 25 -14.81 -0.24 10.19
C GLY A 25 -14.04 -0.85 9.01
N LEU A 26 -13.33 -1.93 9.30
CA LEU A 26 -12.45 -2.62 8.35
C LEU A 26 -13.18 -3.30 7.19
N THR A 27 -14.45 -3.67 7.39
CA THR A 27 -15.28 -4.33 6.38
C THR A 27 -15.97 -3.34 5.44
N SER A 28 -15.83 -2.03 5.68
CA SER A 28 -16.40 -1.03 4.78
C SER A 28 -15.78 -1.13 3.39
N PRO A 29 -16.57 -0.92 2.31
CA PRO A 29 -16.04 -0.91 0.95
C PRO A 29 -14.86 0.05 0.78
N GLN A 30 -14.92 1.21 1.46
CA GLN A 30 -13.86 2.20 1.47
C GLN A 30 -12.58 1.68 2.14
N ALA A 31 -12.66 1.06 3.32
CA ALA A 31 -11.48 0.48 3.97
C ALA A 31 -10.85 -0.62 3.10
N ILE A 32 -11.67 -1.46 2.46
CA ILE A 32 -11.20 -2.52 1.56
C ILE A 32 -10.48 -1.92 0.35
N GLN A 33 -11.05 -0.89 -0.28
CA GLN A 33 -10.40 -0.20 -1.40
C GLN A 33 -9.07 0.42 -1.00
N PHE A 34 -9.01 1.11 0.14
CA PHE A 34 -7.79 1.75 0.63
C PHE A 34 -6.72 0.73 1.01
N SER A 35 -7.12 -0.41 1.56
CA SER A 35 -6.23 -1.55 1.83
C SER A 35 -5.61 -2.10 0.53
N GLN A 36 -6.42 -2.30 -0.51
CA GLN A 36 -5.92 -2.77 -1.81
C GLN A 36 -4.99 -1.75 -2.47
N GLU A 37 -5.28 -0.45 -2.36
CA GLU A 37 -4.39 0.60 -2.88
C GLU A 37 -3.05 0.65 -2.13
N LEU A 38 -3.10 0.52 -0.79
CA LEU A 38 -1.90 0.47 0.05
C LEU A 38 -1.04 -0.75 -0.33
N ASP A 39 -1.66 -1.91 -0.51
CA ASP A 39 -0.98 -3.14 -0.92
C ASP A 39 -0.29 -2.98 -2.29
N ARG A 40 -0.95 -2.36 -3.28
CA ARG A 40 -0.33 -2.06 -4.59
C ARG A 40 0.88 -1.13 -4.47
N LEU A 41 0.84 -0.15 -3.57
CA LEU A 41 1.97 0.75 -3.33
C LEU A 41 3.14 0.01 -2.68
N LEU A 42 2.85 -0.87 -1.71
CA LEU A 42 3.84 -1.72 -1.06
C LEU A 42 4.48 -2.70 -2.06
N ASN A 43 3.67 -3.33 -2.91
CA ASN A 43 4.15 -4.23 -3.97
C ASN A 43 5.02 -3.49 -4.99
N SER A 44 4.63 -2.27 -5.37
CA SER A 44 5.44 -1.42 -6.24
C SER A 44 6.77 -1.06 -5.59
N TYR A 45 6.77 -0.73 -4.29
CA TYR A 45 8.00 -0.42 -3.56
C TYR A 45 8.90 -1.64 -3.43
N ASN A 46 8.32 -2.79 -3.12
CA ASN A 46 9.01 -4.05 -3.02
C ASN A 46 9.66 -4.44 -4.36
N SER A 47 8.91 -4.33 -5.46
CA SER A 47 9.39 -4.62 -6.82
C SER A 47 10.52 -3.69 -7.26
N LEU A 48 10.39 -2.39 -6.99
CA LEU A 48 11.34 -1.38 -7.47
C LEU A 48 12.61 -1.26 -6.61
N TYR A 49 12.53 -1.52 -5.30
CA TYR A 49 13.61 -1.17 -4.37
C TYR A 49 14.08 -2.31 -3.46
N ILE A 50 13.31 -3.39 -3.32
CA ILE A 50 13.67 -4.53 -2.46
C ILE A 50 14.07 -5.75 -3.30
N LYS A 51 13.37 -6.03 -4.39
CA LYS A 51 13.60 -7.24 -5.20
C LYS A 51 14.81 -7.08 -6.13
N LYS A 52 16.02 -7.31 -5.61
CA LYS A 52 17.09 -7.97 -6.39
C LYS A 52 16.98 -9.48 -6.14
N CYS A 53 16.74 -10.24 -7.20
CA CYS A 53 16.66 -11.72 -7.24
C CYS A 53 15.41 -12.39 -6.62
N SER A 54 14.45 -12.77 -7.46
CA SER A 54 14.21 -14.19 -7.82
C SER A 54 12.89 -14.35 -8.61
N PRO A 55 12.89 -15.09 -9.74
CA PRO A 55 11.71 -15.39 -10.55
C PRO A 55 10.96 -16.60 -9.99
N GLN A 56 9.78 -16.36 -9.42
CA GLN A 56 8.79 -17.40 -9.13
C GLN A 56 7.45 -16.68 -9.28
N MET A 57 6.84 -16.66 -10.47
CA MET A 57 6.08 -17.74 -11.09
C MET A 57 4.92 -18.19 -10.19
N SER A 58 3.73 -17.76 -10.57
CA SER A 58 2.47 -18.48 -10.41
C SER A 58 1.66 -18.18 -11.66
#